data_AF-B6D4Q7-F1
#
_entry.id   AF-B6D4Q7-F1
#
_cell.length_a   1.000
_cell.length_b   1.000
_cell.length_c   1.000
_cell.angle_alpha   90.00
_cell.angle_beta   90.00
_cell.angle_gamma   90.00
#
_symmetry.space_group_name_H-M   'P 1'
#
loop_
_entity.id
_entity.type
_entity.pdbx_description
1 polymer ?
#
loop_
_entity_poly.entity_id
_entity_poly.type
_entity_poly.pdbx_seq_one_letter_code
_entity_poly.pdbx_strand_id
1 'polypeptide(L)'
;WLKCTWQHHKCTFFNGVAYHIIEKGPIISVMSFDSGTGEFEEFIAPDDICHYWELCIDVFKEQTCLLFSCYPYEEEGKEKFDLWVLQGKGWKQLCPFIYP
;
A
#
# COMPACT_ATOMS: atom_id res chain seq x y z
N TRP A 1 25.98 -7.64 0.59
CA TRP A 1 25.08 -7.52 -0.57
C TRP A 1 24.12 -8.71 -0.57
N LEU A 2 22.95 -8.57 0.06
CA LEU A 2 21.94 -9.64 0.03
C LEU A 2 21.34 -9.70 -1.39
N LYS A 3 21.42 -10.85 -2.04
CA LYS A 3 20.57 -11.15 -3.21
C LYS A 3 19.14 -11.29 -2.69
N CYS A 4 18.43 -10.17 -2.60
CA CYS A 4 17.04 -10.12 -2.19
C CYS A 4 16.15 -10.31 -3.42
N THR A 5 15.17 -11.21 -3.34
CA THR A 5 14.24 -11.53 -4.45
C THR A 5 12.96 -10.70 -4.40
N TRP A 6 12.96 -9.57 -3.68
CA TRP A 6 11.76 -8.72 -3.56
C TRP A 6 11.47 -8.02 -4.88
N GLN A 7 10.19 -8.02 -5.27
CA GLN A 7 9.72 -7.15 -6.35
C GLN A 7 9.31 -5.81 -5.76
N HIS A 8 9.75 -4.74 -6.43
CA HIS A 8 9.56 -3.35 -6.03
C HIS A 8 8.46 -2.75 -6.90
N HIS A 9 7.34 -2.35 -6.28
CA HIS A 9 6.16 -1.90 -7.03
C HIS A 9 6.08 -0.37 -7.11
N LYS A 10 5.77 0.27 -5.98
CA LYS A 10 5.59 1.74 -5.87
C LYS A 10 6.09 2.24 -4.51
N CYS A 11 6.44 3.52 -4.46
CA CYS A 11 6.88 4.20 -3.24
C CYS A 11 6.21 5.56 -3.08
N THR A 12 6.15 6.02 -1.84
CA THR A 12 5.80 7.40 -1.49
C THR A 12 6.69 7.90 -0.36
N PHE A 13 6.70 9.20 -0.11
CA PHE A 13 7.49 9.83 0.94
C PHE A 13 6.64 10.82 1.71
N PHE A 14 6.65 10.71 3.04
CA PHE A 14 5.85 11.57 3.91
C PHE A 14 6.56 11.81 5.24
N ASN A 15 6.64 13.07 5.69
CA ASN A 15 7.21 13.45 6.98
C ASN A 15 8.59 12.85 7.31
N GLY A 16 9.49 12.78 6.33
CA GLY A 16 10.82 12.21 6.58
C GLY A 16 10.89 10.68 6.44
N VAL A 17 9.75 10.02 6.20
CA VAL A 17 9.64 8.57 6.09
C VAL A 17 9.36 8.18 4.64
N ALA A 18 10.21 7.32 4.09
CA ALA A 18 9.99 6.68 2.81
C ALA A 18 9.19 5.40 3.01
N TYR A 19 8.12 5.20 2.24
CA TYR A 19 7.32 3.99 2.25
C TYR A 19 7.44 3.28 0.91
N HIS A 20 7.65 1.97 0.94
CA HIS A 20 7.91 1.17 -0.24
C HIS A 20 7.14 -0.15 -0.20
N ILE A 21 6.38 -0.44 -1.25
CA ILE A 21 5.70 -1.74 -1.38
C ILE A 21 6.72 -2.78 -1.84
N ILE A 22 6.87 -3.83 -1.05
CA ILE A 22 7.67 -5.00 -1.37
C ILE A 22 6.78 -6.23 -1.47
N GLU A 23 7.14 -7.14 -2.37
CA GLU A 23 6.49 -8.44 -2.49
C GLU A 23 7.44 -9.57 -2.08
N LYS A 24 6.98 -10.42 -1.16
CA LYS A 24 7.69 -11.58 -0.58
C LYS A 24 6.87 -12.85 -0.81
N GLY A 25 6.90 -13.39 -2.02
CA GLY A 25 6.03 -14.53 -2.38
C GLY A 25 4.57 -14.07 -2.41
N PRO A 26 3.61 -14.76 -1.76
CA PRO A 26 2.20 -14.32 -1.75
C PRO A 26 1.91 -13.15 -0.79
N ILE A 27 2.93 -12.68 -0.06
CA ILE A 27 2.77 -11.65 0.97
C ILE A 27 3.22 -10.31 0.39
N ILE A 28 2.33 -9.33 0.45
CA ILE A 28 2.65 -7.94 0.18
C ILE A 28 2.93 -7.24 1.52
N SER A 29 4.05 -6.55 1.61
CA SER A 29 4.40 -5.71 2.76
C SER A 29 4.74 -4.29 2.32
N VAL A 30 4.52 -3.33 3.21
CA VAL A 30 5.04 -1.97 3.10
C VAL A 30 6.22 -1.85 4.05
N MET A 31 7.39 -1.55 3.51
CA MET A 31 8.56 -1.16 4.30
C MET A 31 8.59 0.34 4.46
N SER A 32 8.76 0.82 5.69
CA SER A 32 9.09 2.22 5.96
C SER A 32 10.58 2.38 6.28
N PHE A 33 11.13 3.55 5.96
CA PHE A 33 12.44 3.99 6.39
C PHE A 33 12.36 5.45 6.83
N ASP A 34 12.60 5.70 8.12
CA ASP A 34 12.67 7.04 8.68
C ASP A 34 14.09 7.60 8.51
N SER A 35 14.22 8.66 7.73
CA SER A 35 15.52 9.29 7.46
C SER A 35 16.10 10.09 8.64
N GLY A 36 15.26 10.48 9.60
CA GLY A 36 15.66 11.21 10.80
C GLY A 36 16.16 10.30 11.92
N THR A 37 15.58 9.11 12.06
CA THR A 37 15.99 8.13 13.10
C THR A 37 16.88 7.00 12.54
N GLY A 38 16.79 6.71 11.25
CA GLY A 38 17.41 5.56 10.61
C GLY A 38 16.67 4.24 10.86
N GLU A 39 15.45 4.28 11.40
CA GLU A 39 14.65 3.10 11.72
C GLU A 39 13.90 2.57 10.50
N PHE A 40 13.75 1.24 10.47
CA PHE A 40 12.93 0.53 9.48
C PHE A 40 11.76 -0.16 10.18
N GLU A 41 10.57 -0.04 9.61
CA GLU A 41 9.41 -0.83 10.03
C GLU A 41 8.81 -1.58 8.84
N GLU A 42 8.18 -2.71 9.13
CA GLU A 42 7.46 -3.52 8.16
C GLU A 42 5.98 -3.60 8.54
N PHE A 43 5.10 -3.30 7.59
CA PHE A 43 3.65 -3.41 7.72
C PHE A 43 3.12 -4.40 6.70
N ILE A 44 2.60 -5.53 7.16
CA ILE A 44 1.98 -6.53 6.28
C ILE A 44 0.68 -5.93 5.73
N ALA A 45 0.48 -5.99 4.41
CA ALA A 45 -0.75 -5.52 3.79
C ALA A 45 -1.95 -6.43 4.17
N PRO A 46 -3.19 -5.92 4.13
CA PRO A 46 -4.38 -6.75 4.36
C PRO A 46 -4.46 -7.92 3.37
N ASP A 47 -4.88 -9.09 3.87
CA ASP A 47 -5.00 -10.33 3.07
C ASP A 47 -5.91 -10.15 1.84
N ASP A 48 -6.93 -9.30 1.94
CA ASP A 48 -7.88 -9.00 0.85
C ASP A 48 -7.23 -8.33 -0.39
N ILE A 49 -5.99 -7.85 -0.27
CA ILE A 49 -5.27 -7.09 -1.31
C ILE A 49 -4.16 -7.94 -1.98
N CYS A 50 -3.80 -9.09 -1.41
CA CYS A 50 -2.59 -9.86 -1.72
C CYS A 50 -2.53 -10.53 -3.11
N HIS A 51 -3.42 -10.21 -4.05
CA HIS A 51 -3.55 -10.93 -5.32
C HIS A 51 -3.58 -10.05 -6.57
N TYR A 52 -3.29 -8.76 -6.46
CA TYR A 52 -3.73 -7.81 -7.48
C TYR A 52 -2.71 -6.77 -7.94
N TRP A 53 -2.78 -6.47 -9.24
CA TRP A 53 -1.77 -5.76 -10.04
C TRP A 53 -1.75 -4.23 -9.85
N GLU A 54 -2.74 -3.66 -9.17
CA GLU A 54 -2.93 -2.20 -9.08
C GLU A 54 -2.90 -1.67 -7.64
N LEU A 55 -2.09 -2.30 -6.78
CA LEU A 55 -1.81 -1.74 -5.46
C LEU A 55 -0.89 -0.52 -5.57
N CYS A 56 -1.24 0.56 -4.88
CA CYS A 56 -0.38 1.72 -4.72
C CYS A 56 -0.39 2.23 -3.28
N ILE A 57 0.69 2.93 -2.93
CA ILE A 57 0.86 3.59 -1.65
C ILE A 57 0.98 5.08 -1.87
N ASP A 58 0.21 5.87 -1.13
CA ASP A 58 0.26 7.33 -1.21
C ASP A 58 -0.21 7.96 0.11
N VAL A 59 -0.17 9.29 0.18
CA VAL A 59 -0.62 10.07 1.34
C VAL A 59 -2.01 10.64 1.06
N PHE A 60 -2.96 10.33 1.94
CA PHE A 60 -4.30 10.92 1.91
C PHE A 60 -4.64 11.52 3.27
N LYS A 61 -5.02 12.81 3.29
CA LYS A 61 -5.35 13.54 4.52
C LYS A 61 -4.31 13.34 5.62
N GLU A 62 -3.04 13.58 5.27
CA GLU A 62 -1.89 13.50 6.19
C GLU A 62 -1.67 12.10 6.79
N GLN A 63 -2.23 11.06 6.18
CA GLN A 63 -2.05 9.67 6.59
C GLN A 63 -1.56 8.83 5.41
N THR A 64 -0.61 7.94 5.67
CA THR A 64 -0.15 6.96 4.68
C THR A 64 -1.26 5.95 4.41
N CYS A 65 -1.56 5.75 3.14
CA CYS A 65 -2.67 4.92 2.68
C CYS A 65 -2.22 3.93 1.61
N LEU A 66 -2.81 2.74 1.64
CA LEU A 66 -2.82 1.81 0.53
C LEU A 66 -4.11 1.97 -0.25
N LEU A 67 -3.99 2.21 -1.54
CA LEU A 67 -5.10 2.27 -2.48
C LEU A 67 -5.01 1.06 -3.40
N PHE A 68 -6.13 0.36 -3.50
CA PHE A 68 -6.27 -0.84 -4.30
C PHE A 68 -7.40 -0.66 -5.32
N SER A 69 -7.08 -0.73 -6.62
CA SER A 69 -8.06 -0.72 -7.72
C SER A 69 -8.52 -2.14 -8.02
N CYS A 70 -9.83 -2.36 -7.94
CA CYS A 70 -10.46 -3.66 -7.92
C CYS A 70 -11.38 -3.82 -9.15
N TYR A 71 -10.78 -4.06 -10.32
CA TYR A 71 -11.42 -4.51 -11.58
C TYR A 71 -12.53 -3.60 -12.14
N PRO A 72 -12.92 -3.76 -13.43
CA PRO A 72 -14.13 -3.12 -13.93
C PRO A 72 -15.33 -3.56 -13.08
N TYR A 73 -15.93 -2.60 -12.38
CA TYR A 73 -17.15 -2.80 -11.59
C TYR A 73 -18.30 -3.20 -12.52
N GLU A 74 -19.38 -3.77 -11.98
CA GLU A 74 -20.50 -4.33 -12.78
C GLU A 74 -21.10 -3.36 -13.82
N GLU A 75 -20.86 -2.05 -13.67
CA GLU A 75 -21.13 -1.04 -14.69
C GLU A 75 -19.88 -0.76 -15.55
N GLU A 76 -20.03 -0.99 -16.85
CA GLU A 76 -19.05 -0.67 -17.89
C GLU A 76 -18.44 0.74 -17.68
N GLY A 77 -17.12 0.79 -17.49
CA GLY A 77 -16.36 2.03 -17.33
C GLY A 77 -16.11 2.48 -15.89
N LYS A 78 -16.69 1.84 -14.86
CA LYS A 78 -16.45 2.22 -13.47
C LYS A 78 -15.38 1.36 -12.81
N GLU A 79 -14.51 1.98 -12.03
CA GLU A 79 -13.50 1.32 -11.22
C GLU A 79 -13.85 1.46 -9.74
N LYS A 80 -13.84 0.34 -9.01
CA LYS A 80 -14.01 0.34 -7.56
C LYS A 80 -12.64 0.37 -6.91
N PHE A 81 -12.46 1.31 -5.99
CA PHE A 81 -11.25 1.44 -5.20
C PHE A 81 -11.49 1.12 -3.73
N ASP A 82 -10.70 0.22 -3.19
CA ASP A 82 -10.60 -0.03 -1.75
C ASP A 82 -9.44 0.80 -1.19
N LEU A 83 -9.71 1.52 -0.10
CA LEU A 83 -8.75 2.42 0.53
C LEU A 83 -8.47 1.95 1.97
N TRP A 84 -7.20 1.86 2.31
CA TRP A 84 -6.74 1.42 3.63
C TRP A 84 -5.79 2.46 4.20
N VAL A 85 -6.00 2.85 5.45
CA VAL A 85 -5.14 3.81 6.15
C VAL A 85 -4.26 3.06 7.15
N LEU A 86 -2.98 3.44 7.22
CA LEU A 86 -2.08 2.96 8.25
C LEU A 86 -2.39 3.67 9.58
N GLN A 87 -2.84 2.92 10.58
CA GLN A 87 -3.10 3.42 11.94
C GLN A 87 -2.29 2.61 12.96
N GLY A 88 -1.31 3.24 13.59
CA GLY A 88 -0.37 2.57 14.48
C GLY A 88 0.45 1.52 13.71
N LYS A 89 0.30 0.24 14.06
CA LYS A 89 1.00 -0.87 13.41
C LYS A 89 0.11 -1.71 12.47
N GLY A 90 -1.10 -1.25 12.17
CA GLY A 90 -2.06 -2.01 11.38
C GLY A 90 -2.82 -1.15 10.36
N TRP A 91 -3.47 -1.84 9.43
CA TRP A 91 -4.27 -1.22 8.39
C TRP A 91 -5.75 -1.19 8.80
N LYS A 92 -6.40 -0.07 8.53
CA LYS A 92 -7.84 0.10 8.70
C LYS A 92 -8.47 0.43 7.36
N GLN A 93 -9.44 -0.39 6.93
CA GLN A 93 -10.20 -0.12 5.72
C GLN A 93 -11.08 1.13 5.93
N LEU A 94 -11.04 2.03 4.95
CA LEU A 94 -12.02 3.10 4.79
C LEU A 94 -13.14 2.67 3.86
N CYS A 95 -14.21 3.47 3.80
CA CYS A 95 -15.31 3.20 2.87
C CYS A 95 -14.77 3.13 1.42
N PRO A 96 -15.02 2.03 0.69
CA PRO A 96 -14.68 1.94 -0.72
C PRO A 96 -15.38 3.04 -1.51
N PHE A 97 -14.76 3.48 -2.61
CA PHE A 97 -15.37 4.46 -3.50
C PHE A 97 -15.33 3.97 -4.95
N ILE A 98 -16.27 4.49 -5.75
CA ILE A 98 -16.40 4.16 -7.17
C ILE A 98 -16.04 5.41 -7.95
N TYR A 99 -15.11 5.28 -8.88
CA TYR A 99 -14.73 6.35 -9.80
C TYR A 99 -15.31 6.07 -11.21
N PRO A 100 -15.81 7.09 -11.93
CA PRO A 100 -16.37 6.93 -13.28
C PRO A 100 -15.32 6.71 -14.37
#